data_AF-A0A2E9TUQ6-F1
#
_entry.id   AF-A0A2E9TUQ6-F1
#
_cell.length_a   1.000
_cell.length_b   1.000
_cell.length_c   1.000
_cell.angle_alpha   90.00
_cell.angle_beta   90.00
_cell.angle_gamma   90.00
#
_symmetry.space_group_name_H-M   'P 1'
#
loop_
_entity.id
_entity.type
_entity.pdbx_description
1 polymer ?
#
loop_
_entity_poly.entity_id
_entity_poly.type
_entity_poly.pdbx_seq_one_letter_code
_entity_poly.pdbx_strand_id
1 'polypeptide(L)' 'EKNIIKVRVHDGIVGLLNIVSILLASEFGLNWIYIAVAVAVLQIASPVTKFCPVYTILNKLMPDTDPIQNGK' A
#
# COMPACT_ATOMS: atom_id res chain seq x y z
N GLU A 1 -2.29 -1.39 -20.37
CA GLU A 1 -3.56 -1.18 -19.61
C GLU A 1 -3.57 -1.89 -18.26
N LYS A 2 -3.34 -3.21 -18.22
CA LYS A 2 -3.35 -3.98 -16.96
C LYS A 2 -2.39 -3.49 -15.87
N ASN A 3 -1.20 -2.98 -16.24
CA ASN A 3 -0.28 -2.35 -15.28
C ASN A 3 -0.85 -1.07 -14.65
N ILE A 4 -1.63 -0.28 -15.41
CA ILE A 4 -2.31 0.92 -14.88
C ILE A 4 -3.37 0.50 -13.86
N ILE A 5 -4.10 -0.58 -14.14
CA ILE A 5 -5.06 -1.16 -13.18
C ILE A 5 -4.33 -1.61 -11.91
N LYS A 6 -3.17 -2.27 -12.03
CA LYS A 6 -2.34 -2.66 -10.89
C LYS A 6 -1.98 -1.45 -10.00
N VAL A 7 -1.53 -0.35 -10.59
CA VAL A 7 -1.22 0.88 -9.84
C VAL A 7 -2.47 1.46 -9.17
N ARG A 8 -3.61 1.52 -9.87
CA ARG A 8 -4.87 2.01 -9.29
C ARG A 8 -5.38 1.16 -8.13
N VAL A 9 -5.24 -0.16 -8.22
CA VAL A 9 -5.60 -1.09 -7.13
C VAL A 9 -4.67 -0.88 -5.95
N HIS A 10 -3.37 -0.68 -6.19
CA HIS A 10 -2.42 -0.32 -5.14
C HIS A 10 -2.83 0.97 -4.41
N ASP A 11 -3.08 2.05 -5.16
CA ASP A 11 -3.49 3.34 -4.61
C ASP A 11 -4.80 3.22 -3.81
N GLY A 12 -5.76 2.44 -4.33
CA GLY A 12 -7.02 2.16 -3.64
C GLY A 12 -6.83 1.42 -2.30
N ILE A 13 -5.97 0.40 -2.26
CA ILE A 13 -5.67 -0.35 -1.03
C ILE A 13 -4.99 0.57 -0.01
N VAL A 14 -4.00 1.35 -0.43
CA VAL A 14 -3.27 2.27 0.44
C VAL A 14 -4.20 3.36 1.01
N GLY A 15 -5.05 3.95 0.16
CA GLY A 15 -6.03 4.95 0.58
C GLY A 15 -7.03 4.37 1.58
N LEU A 16 -7.53 3.17 1.34
CA LEU A 16 -8.46 2.50 2.24
C LEU A 16 -7.83 2.20 3.61
N LEU A 17 -6.59 1.71 3.65
CA LEU A 17 -5.86 1.46 4.90
C LEU A 17 -5.70 2.74 5.74
N ASN A 18 -5.40 3.86 5.09
CA ASN A 18 -5.28 5.15 5.77
C ASN A 18 -6.62 5.65 6.31
N ILE A 19 -7.71 5.57 5.52
CA ILE A 19 -9.05 5.99 5.96
C ILE A 19 -9.51 5.12 7.15
N VAL A 20 -9.34 3.80 7.05
CA VAL A 20 -9.68 2.85 8.12
C VAL A 20 -8.88 3.19 9.38
N SER A 21 -7.57 3.43 9.26
CA SER A 21 -6.73 3.85 10.39
C SER A 21 -7.23 5.12 11.08
N ILE A 22 -7.62 6.14 10.31
CA ILE A 22 -8.15 7.40 10.85
C ILE A 22 -9.51 7.19 11.53
N LEU A 23 -10.41 6.42 10.91
CA LEU A 23 -11.72 6.09 11.50
C LEU A 23 -11.56 5.34 12.82
N LEU A 24 -10.69 4.32 12.85
CA LEU A 24 -10.41 3.60 14.08
C LEU A 24 -9.75 4.50 15.13
N ALA A 25 -8.91 5.45 14.72
CA ALA A 25 -8.31 6.41 15.64
C ALA A 25 -9.37 7.33 16.27
N SER A 26 -10.40 7.69 15.50
CA SER A 26 -11.51 8.52 15.96
C SER A 26 -12.44 7.79 16.94
N GLU A 27 -12.70 6.49 16.73
CA GLU A 27 -13.65 5.74 17.56
C GLU A 27 -13.00 4.99 18.74
N PHE A 28 -11.80 4.43 18.51
CA PHE A 28 -11.12 3.53 19.45
C PHE A 28 -9.82 4.13 20.03
N GLY A 29 -9.50 5.38 19.67
CA GLY A 29 -8.39 6.16 20.23
C GLY A 29 -7.14 6.22 19.34
N LEU A 30 -6.28 7.21 19.61
CA LEU A 30 -5.18 7.61 18.72
C LEU A 30 -4.13 6.52 18.42
N ASN A 31 -4.10 5.42 19.17
CA ASN A 31 -3.21 4.29 18.89
C ASN A 31 -3.37 3.74 17.46
N TRP A 32 -4.55 3.85 16.86
CA TRP A 32 -4.78 3.37 15.50
C TRP A 32 -4.11 4.21 14.42
N ILE A 33 -3.66 5.44 14.74
CA ILE A 33 -2.92 6.31 13.80
C ILE A 33 -1.58 5.69 13.37
N TYR A 34 -0.99 4.81 14.19
CA TYR A 34 0.28 4.17 13.88
C TYR A 34 0.21 3.33 12.59
N ILE A 35 -0.97 2.83 12.22
CA ILE A 35 -1.17 2.13 10.95
C ILE A 35 -0.95 3.09 9.78
N ALA A 36 -1.62 4.26 9.77
CA ALA A 36 -1.43 5.26 8.73
C ALA A 36 0.02 5.75 8.67
N VAL A 37 0.66 5.96 9.83
CA VAL A 37 2.07 6.36 9.90
C VAL A 37 2.98 5.30 9.28
N ALA A 38 2.81 4.01 9.63
CA ALA A 38 3.60 2.92 9.07
C ALA A 38 3.40 2.80 7.55
N VAL A 39 2.15 2.90 7.08
CA VAL A 39 1.79 2.88 5.65
C VAL A 39 2.43 4.05 4.91
N ALA A 40 2.45 5.25 5.51
CA ALA A 40 3.10 6.43 4.94
C ALA A 40 4.64 6.30 4.87
N VAL A 41 5.27 5.83 5.95
CA VAL A 41 6.72 5.57 5.98
C VAL A 41 7.12 4.57 4.90
N LEU A 42 6.35 3.49 4.74
CA LEU A 42 6.59 2.49 3.70
C LEU A 42 6.44 3.09 2.30
N GLN A 43 5.44 3.93 2.04
CA GLN A 43 5.28 4.60 0.75
C GLN A 43 6.49 5.47 0.40
N ILE A 44 6.96 6.27 1.36
CA ILE A 44 8.11 7.17 1.18
C ILE A 44 9.40 6.37 0.99
N ALA A 45 9.58 5.27 1.71
CA ALA A 45 10.76 4.42 1.59
C ALA A 45 10.76 3.56 0.31
N SER A 46 9.57 3.22 -0.22
CA SER A 46 9.40 2.26 -1.31
C SER A 46 10.14 2.60 -2.63
N PRO A 47 10.37 3.86 -3.04
CA PRO A 47 11.16 4.17 -4.23
C PRO A 47 12.64 3.82 -4.05
N VAL A 48 13.15 3.89 -2.81
CA VAL A 48 14.54 3.60 -2.47
C VAL A 48 14.75 2.11 -2.24
N THR A 49 13.88 1.48 -1.44
CA THR A 49 13.99 0.05 -1.10
C THR A 49 13.46 -0.85 -2.21
N LYS A 50 12.69 -0.29 -3.16
CA LYS A 50 11.93 -1.03 -4.18
C LYS A 50 11.04 -2.11 -3.58
N PHE A 51 10.64 -1.93 -2.32
CA PHE A 51 9.82 -2.86 -1.56
C PHE A 51 8.53 -2.16 -1.13
N CYS A 52 7.42 -2.71 -1.57
CA CYS A 52 6.11 -2.37 -1.07
C CYS A 52 5.31 -3.67 -0.83
N PRO A 53 4.84 -3.93 0.41
CA PRO A 53 4.09 -5.15 0.72
C PRO A 53 2.87 -5.33 -0.19
N VAL A 54 2.18 -4.22 -0.50
CA VAL A 54 0.99 -4.23 -1.37
C VAL A 54 1.36 -4.68 -2.78
N TYR A 55 2.43 -4.13 -3.38
CA TYR A 55 2.87 -4.57 -4.70
C TYR A 55 3.41 -6.01 -4.70
N THR A 56 4.02 -6.46 -3.61
CA THR A 56 4.46 -7.86 -3.44
C THR A 56 3.28 -8.82 -3.54
N ILE A 57 2.18 -8.50 -2.84
CA ILE A 57 0.94 -9.29 -2.90
C ILE A 57 0.31 -9.16 -4.29
N LEU A 58 0.23 -7.95 -4.83
CA LEU A 58 -0.44 -7.70 -6.10
C LEU A 58 0.27 -8.32 -7.31
N ASN A 59 1.61 -8.43 -7.27
CA ASN A 59 2.38 -9.17 -8.27
C ASN A 59 2.05 -10.68 -8.27
N LYS A 60 1.66 -11.23 -7.12
CA LYS A 60 1.23 -12.64 -7.01
C LYS A 60 -0.23 -12.84 -7.45
N LEU A 61 -1.09 -11.86 -7.17
CA LEU A 61 -2.51 -11.92 -7.54
C LEU A 61 -2.76 -11.57 -9.01
N MET A 62 -1.91 -10.74 -9.61
CA MET A 62 -1.97 -10.33 -11.02
C MET A 62 -0.69 -10.77 -11.75
N PRO A 63 -0.48 -12.08 -11.99
CA PRO A 63 0.74 -12.58 -12.64
C PRO A 63 0.84 -12.19 -14.12
N ASP A 64 -0.24 -11.74 -14.73
CA ASP A 64 -0.36 -11.31 -16.13
C ASP A 64 0.03 -9.84 -16.37
N THR A 65 0.68 -9.22 -15.39
CA THR A 65 1.15 -7.83 -15.42
C THR A 65 2.61 -7.76 -15.03
N ASP A 66 3.31 -6.71 -15.45
CA ASP A 66 4.72 -6.55 -15.13
C ASP A 66 4.92 -6.43 -13.61
N PRO A 67 5.96 -7.07 -13.05
CA PRO A 67 6.24 -7.00 -11.63
C PRO A 67 6.73 -5.59 -11.26
N ILE A 68 5.96 -4.89 -10.43
CA ILE A 68 6.29 -3.56 -9.92
C ILE A 68 6.89 -3.71 -8.51
N GLN A 69 7.97 -2.97 -8.20
CA GLN A 69 8.62 -2.97 -6.87
C GLN A 69 8.90 -4.39 -6.32
N ASN A 70 9.69 -5.17 -7.07
CA ASN A 70 10.03 -6.56 -6.72
C ASN A 70 11.41 -6.74 -6.06
N GLY A 71 12.05 -5.65 -5.61
CA GLY A 71 13.39 -5.69 -5.02
C GLY A 71 14.57 -5.74 -6.01
N LYS A 72 14.34 -5.80 -7.33
CA LYS A 72 15.39 -5.59 -8.35
C LYS A 72 15.61 -4.13 -8.68
#